data_AF-A0A7V9PB94-F1
#
_entry.id   AF-A0A7V9PB94-F1
#
_cell.length_a   1.000
_cell.length_b   1.000
_cell.length_c   1.000
_cell.angle_alpha   90.00
_cell.angle_beta   90.00
_cell.angle_gamma   90.00
#
_symmetry.space_group_name_H-M   'P 1'
#
loop_
_entity.id
_entity.type
_entity.pdbx_description
1 polymer ?
#
loop_
_entity_poly.entity_id
_entity_poly.type
_entity_poly.pdbx_seq_one_letter_code
_entity_poly.pdbx_strand_id
1 'polypeptide(L)'
;MFYKRAFTIFLCAAFAAAQNFAQIKPASNVADTKNAAQISPAMEEKSVALLNVLARDAEQFYLPENRVAARVLVGNLLWERDEKQARALFQAAVTELNTLVGRLPLDDTGENENASTADENYLGFDAVRQLRSDLLLALAARDPKAALDALQALTRRKTDGGENIFADDAALELSLAGQIAAKDPKQAFELAEKNLQKSLGYNLYAALESIYGNDAELGAKLARDVLGKIKSRDTRVVSNADYVSISMSNGGSMSRMANVSEAANGQTPFVANVWEIQQFVQSVKKLNRQAAKDKKIAVLTDAEMRDLIDVLAQKYIKQPNLSPYEIALSMSDIAKYFPASALALRRKIAQGSELDNMIRNQEFQSETEDKTAEEIFQIAEKKPVGERDAFYRQAAEKALEQNDFLKAKDFYARVKTKEGDYLNTRLEEGLPLALAQKGDMGEVRQMLAKSKTPEQRIEILSALAETVAQNGDRKTAAALINEARAQYSGKMRQRRNLTSVLQLAQGYAFVEPEQSFSLLESNISYFNDLIAAGILLDDFNEYGSVKSDEVKLDVVRAASYSNAPNGVSLIRKLAAIDFDRTVALAEKFARPETRFFARFRIAEALLDPKAEETEKQLQQSEENRDL
;
A
#
# COMPACT_ATOMS: atom_id res chain seq x y z
N MET A 1 15.97 -15.17 -5.31
CA MET A 1 14.69 -14.78 -4.66
C MET A 1 14.41 -15.49 -3.32
N PHE A 2 14.96 -16.68 -3.05
CA PHE A 2 14.90 -17.36 -1.74
C PHE A 2 15.88 -16.82 -0.67
N TYR A 3 16.80 -15.92 -1.04
CA TYR A 3 17.92 -15.48 -0.18
C TYR A 3 17.75 -14.09 0.44
N LYS A 4 17.06 -13.13 -0.22
CA LYS A 4 16.55 -11.88 0.44
C LYS A 4 15.63 -12.19 1.62
N ARG A 5 14.95 -13.35 1.54
CA ARG A 5 14.10 -13.88 2.59
C ARG A 5 14.87 -14.09 3.89
N ALA A 6 16.16 -14.43 3.89
CA ALA A 6 16.80 -14.89 5.11
C ALA A 6 17.39 -13.80 6.03
N PHE A 7 17.50 -12.53 5.63
CA PHE A 7 17.75 -11.43 6.60
C PHE A 7 16.50 -10.87 7.21
N THR A 8 15.49 -10.65 6.36
CA THR A 8 14.14 -10.40 6.84
C THR A 8 13.77 -11.56 7.74
N ILE A 9 14.10 -12.81 7.40
CA ILE A 9 14.04 -14.01 8.24
C ILE A 9 15.35 -14.22 9.05
N PHE A 10 16.06 -13.24 9.59
CA PHE A 10 16.94 -13.48 10.77
C PHE A 10 16.90 -12.33 11.77
N LEU A 11 16.52 -11.13 11.33
CA LEU A 11 15.61 -10.32 12.15
C LEU A 11 14.24 -11.03 12.33
N CYS A 12 13.83 -11.90 11.39
CA CYS A 12 12.63 -12.76 11.45
C CYS A 12 12.85 -14.32 11.43
N ALA A 13 14.03 -14.97 11.61
CA ALA A 13 14.15 -16.45 11.82
C ALA A 13 14.25 -16.87 13.29
N ALA A 14 13.70 -16.06 14.18
CA ALA A 14 13.07 -16.61 15.36
C ALA A 14 11.56 -16.84 15.14
N PHE A 15 11.07 -16.82 13.89
CA PHE A 15 9.64 -16.73 13.56
C PHE A 15 9.19 -17.82 12.58
N ALA A 16 8.86 -18.97 13.14
CA ALA A 16 7.85 -19.87 12.60
C ALA A 16 6.69 -19.97 13.61
N ALA A 17 5.46 -19.93 13.11
CA ALA A 17 4.16 -19.94 13.78
C ALA A 17 3.55 -18.56 14.10
N ALA A 18 3.00 -17.90 13.07
CA ALA A 18 1.76 -17.12 13.16
C ALA A 18 1.21 -16.93 11.74
N GLN A 19 0.70 -18.01 11.13
CA GLN A 19 -0.33 -17.84 10.11
C GLN A 19 -1.64 -17.50 10.85
N ASN A 20 -2.40 -16.53 10.32
CA ASN A 20 -3.75 -16.09 10.73
C ASN A 20 -3.91 -14.92 11.69
N PHE A 21 -3.20 -13.80 11.46
CA PHE A 21 -3.59 -12.51 12.03
C PHE A 21 -3.42 -11.43 10.96
N ALA A 22 -4.44 -11.25 10.12
CA ALA A 22 -4.51 -10.13 9.18
C ALA A 22 -5.97 -9.70 9.03
N GLN A 23 -6.18 -8.40 9.18
CA GLN A 23 -7.41 -7.59 9.03
C GLN A 23 -8.08 -7.10 10.33
N ILE A 24 -7.47 -6.13 10.98
CA ILE A 24 -8.20 -5.08 11.68
C ILE A 24 -7.85 -3.76 10.98
N LYS A 25 -8.72 -3.28 10.08
CA LYS A 25 -8.70 -1.87 9.65
C LYS A 25 -9.20 -1.06 10.84
N PRO A 26 -8.42 -0.14 11.44
CA PRO A 26 -8.99 0.80 12.39
C PRO A 26 -9.93 1.76 11.63
N ALA A 27 -11.02 2.13 12.31
CA ALA A 27 -12.06 3.02 11.81
C ALA A 27 -11.51 4.20 11.03
N SER A 28 -11.72 4.20 9.71
CA SER A 28 -11.79 5.42 8.92
C SER A 28 -13.15 6.07 9.19
N ASN A 29 -13.31 6.64 10.40
CA ASN A 29 -14.30 7.68 10.60
C ASN A 29 -13.84 8.91 9.80
N VAL A 30 -14.47 9.09 8.63
CA VAL A 30 -14.48 10.35 7.86
C VAL A 30 -15.28 11.46 8.60
N ALA A 31 -15.65 11.22 9.85
CA ALA A 31 -16.12 12.22 10.79
C ALA A 31 -15.31 12.11 12.10
N ASP A 32 -14.05 12.57 12.08
CA ASP A 32 -13.39 13.28 13.18
C ASP A 32 -11.90 13.58 12.86
N THR A 33 -11.64 14.22 11.71
CA THR A 33 -10.39 14.99 11.50
C THR A 33 -10.33 16.26 12.36
N LYS A 34 -11.29 16.48 13.26
CA LYS A 34 -11.35 17.64 14.16
C LYS A 34 -10.75 17.43 15.55
N ASN A 35 -10.25 16.24 15.87
CA ASN A 35 -9.55 15.98 17.14
C ASN A 35 -8.22 15.21 16.98
N ALA A 36 -7.51 15.38 15.86
CA ALA A 36 -6.06 15.31 15.94
C ALA A 36 -5.65 16.50 16.81
N ALA A 37 -5.28 16.26 18.07
CA ALA A 37 -4.89 17.32 19.00
C ALA A 37 -3.94 18.28 18.28
N GLN A 38 -4.40 19.51 18.03
CA GLN A 38 -3.63 20.52 17.33
C GLN A 38 -2.31 20.65 18.09
N ILE A 39 -1.19 20.28 17.45
CA ILE A 39 0.12 20.37 18.10
C ILE A 39 0.30 21.81 18.55
N SER A 40 0.81 22.01 19.77
CA SER A 40 1.05 23.37 20.23
C SER A 40 2.14 24.01 19.36
N PRO A 41 2.10 25.33 19.10
CA PRO A 41 3.14 26.00 18.31
C PRO A 41 4.56 25.75 18.83
N ALA A 42 4.73 25.64 20.16
CA ALA A 42 6.00 25.30 20.78
C ALA A 42 6.48 23.88 20.45
N MET A 43 5.55 22.91 20.39
CA MET A 43 5.88 21.53 20.00
C MET A 43 6.23 21.43 18.52
N GLU A 44 5.53 22.19 17.69
CA GLU A 44 5.83 22.31 16.26
C GLU A 44 7.23 22.89 16.04
N GLU A 45 7.57 24.00 16.71
CA GLU A 45 8.89 24.62 16.64
C GLU A 45 10.01 23.64 17.06
N LYS A 46 9.83 22.93 18.18
CA LYS A 46 10.78 21.89 18.63
C LYS A 46 10.96 20.78 17.60
N SER A 47 9.87 20.34 16.97
CA SER A 47 9.89 19.26 15.98
C SER A 47 10.55 19.71 14.66
N VAL A 48 10.35 20.95 14.23
CA VAL A 48 11.05 21.54 13.08
C VAL A 48 12.54 21.70 13.38
N ALA A 49 12.90 22.14 14.59
CA ALA A 49 14.29 22.21 15.01
C ALA A 49 14.97 20.82 14.99
N LEU A 50 14.25 19.78 15.42
CA LEU A 50 14.72 18.39 15.32
C LEU A 50 14.95 17.97 13.87
N LEU A 51 14.04 18.31 12.94
CA LEU A 51 14.24 18.03 11.50
C LEU A 51 15.47 18.75 10.92
N ASN A 52 15.78 19.95 11.39
CA ASN A 52 16.99 20.67 10.98
C ASN A 52 18.28 20.06 11.52
N VAL A 53 18.23 19.41 12.69
CA VAL A 53 19.33 18.56 13.17
C VAL A 53 19.44 17.33 12.27
N LEU A 54 18.34 16.64 11.99
CA LEU A 54 18.34 15.45 11.14
C LEU A 54 18.84 15.74 9.72
N ALA A 55 18.47 16.87 9.13
CA ALA A 55 18.99 17.31 7.83
C ALA A 55 20.53 17.39 7.80
N ARG A 56 21.17 17.77 8.92
CA ARG A 56 22.64 17.82 9.05
C ARG A 56 23.23 16.44 9.33
N ASP A 57 22.57 15.64 10.16
CA ASP A 57 23.00 14.27 10.45
C ASP A 57 22.93 13.39 9.19
N ALA A 58 21.99 13.66 8.28
CA ALA A 58 21.90 12.98 6.99
C ALA A 58 23.19 13.08 6.18
N GLU A 59 23.96 14.17 6.30
CA GLU A 59 25.23 14.36 5.61
C GLU A 59 26.37 13.51 6.19
N GLN A 60 26.19 12.97 7.39
CA GLN A 60 27.19 12.15 8.07
C GLN A 60 27.14 10.68 7.66
N PHE A 61 26.06 10.23 6.99
CA PHE A 61 26.00 8.88 6.45
C PHE A 61 27.05 8.68 5.37
N TYR A 62 27.82 7.61 5.51
CA TYR A 62 28.80 7.15 4.54
C TYR A 62 28.12 6.68 3.25
N LEU A 63 27.01 5.94 3.36
CA LEU A 63 26.28 5.44 2.19
C LEU A 63 25.51 6.57 1.49
N PRO A 64 25.77 6.82 0.19
CA PRO A 64 24.99 7.78 -0.60
C PRO A 64 23.50 7.41 -0.65
N GLU A 65 23.16 6.12 -0.64
CA GLU A 65 21.79 5.62 -0.57
C GLU A 65 21.07 6.12 0.70
N ASN A 66 21.74 6.05 1.85
CA ASN A 66 21.22 6.55 3.13
C ASN A 66 21.07 8.08 3.11
N ARG A 67 22.03 8.81 2.53
CA ARG A 67 21.92 10.27 2.37
C ARG A 67 20.70 10.65 1.54
N VAL A 68 20.49 10.00 0.39
CA VAL A 68 19.30 10.25 -0.47
C VAL A 68 18.01 9.97 0.31
N ALA A 69 17.90 8.79 0.93
CA ALA A 69 16.70 8.41 1.69
C ALA A 69 16.40 9.40 2.83
N ALA A 70 17.42 9.78 3.60
CA ALA A 70 17.29 10.72 4.71
C ALA A 70 16.83 12.12 4.24
N ARG A 71 17.44 12.65 3.16
CA ARG A 71 17.05 13.95 2.58
C ARG A 71 15.61 13.94 2.08
N VAL A 72 15.15 12.85 1.46
CA VAL A 72 13.76 12.69 1.01
C VAL A 72 12.79 12.69 2.19
N LEU A 73 13.07 11.90 3.23
CA LEU A 73 12.22 11.82 4.43
C LEU A 73 12.10 13.18 5.12
N VAL A 74 13.23 13.82 5.41
CA VAL A 74 13.27 15.12 6.11
C VAL A 74 12.67 16.22 5.24
N GLY A 75 13.02 16.27 3.95
CA GLY A 75 12.51 17.26 3.01
C GLY A 75 10.98 17.18 2.85
N ASN A 76 10.42 15.98 2.76
CA ASN A 76 8.97 15.80 2.66
C ASN A 76 8.22 16.35 3.88
N LEU A 77 8.76 16.17 5.09
CA LEU A 77 8.12 16.61 6.32
C LEU A 77 8.31 18.11 6.60
N LEU A 78 9.44 18.67 6.15
CA LEU A 78 9.73 20.11 6.23
C LEU A 78 8.91 20.95 5.23
N TRP A 79 8.40 20.37 4.14
CA TRP A 79 7.85 21.14 3.02
C TRP A 79 6.83 22.22 3.41
N GLU A 80 5.85 21.89 4.26
CA GLU A 80 4.79 22.83 4.68
C GLU A 80 5.27 23.92 5.65
N ARG A 81 6.51 23.83 6.15
CA ARG A 81 7.05 24.64 7.26
C ARG A 81 8.28 25.44 6.87
N ASP A 82 9.17 24.83 6.09
CA ASP A 82 10.31 25.46 5.44
C ASP A 82 10.49 24.90 4.04
N GLU A 83 9.68 25.41 3.11
CA GLU A 83 9.70 24.99 1.70
C GLU A 83 11.08 25.20 1.07
N LYS A 84 11.79 26.27 1.43
CA LYS A 84 13.10 26.59 0.86
C LYS A 84 14.12 25.52 1.23
N GLN A 85 14.18 25.13 2.49
CA GLN A 85 15.06 24.06 2.94
C GLN A 85 14.62 22.69 2.41
N ALA A 86 13.32 22.41 2.37
CA ALA A 86 12.79 21.18 1.78
C ALA A 86 13.19 21.05 0.30
N ARG A 87 13.03 22.10 -0.51
CA ARG A 87 13.48 22.14 -1.92
C ARG A 87 14.99 21.90 -2.03
N ALA A 88 15.80 22.49 -1.14
CA ALA A 88 17.24 22.26 -1.15
C ALA A 88 17.61 20.80 -0.86
N LEU A 89 16.93 20.15 0.11
CA LEU A 89 17.11 18.74 0.41
C LEU A 89 16.74 17.83 -0.77
N PHE A 90 15.61 18.10 -1.41
CA PHE A 90 15.19 17.35 -2.60
C PHE A 90 16.16 17.53 -3.77
N GLN A 91 16.65 18.75 -4.02
CA GLN A 91 17.66 19.01 -5.05
C GLN A 91 18.95 18.25 -4.78
N ALA A 92 19.45 18.27 -3.54
CA ALA A 92 20.62 17.50 -3.13
C ALA A 92 20.40 15.99 -3.32
N ALA A 93 19.20 15.49 -3.01
CA ALA A 93 18.82 14.09 -3.24
C ALA A 93 18.82 13.74 -4.74
N VAL A 94 18.26 14.59 -5.61
CA VAL A 94 18.30 14.40 -7.07
C VAL A 94 19.75 14.35 -7.58
N THR A 95 20.61 15.26 -7.14
CA THR A 95 22.02 15.31 -7.58
C THR A 95 22.81 14.07 -7.16
N GLU A 96 22.67 13.64 -5.90
CA GLU A 96 23.34 12.44 -5.40
C GLU A 96 22.81 11.19 -6.11
N LEU A 97 21.48 11.06 -6.25
CA LEU A 97 20.87 9.94 -6.94
C LEU A 97 21.27 9.88 -8.41
N ASN A 98 21.40 11.02 -9.10
CA ASN A 98 21.90 11.03 -10.48
C ASN A 98 23.35 10.52 -10.58
N THR A 99 24.16 10.76 -9.54
CA THR A 99 25.52 10.21 -9.44
C THR A 99 25.49 8.70 -9.23
N LEU A 100 24.58 8.18 -8.39
CA LEU A 100 24.36 6.74 -8.22
C LEU A 100 23.89 6.09 -9.52
N VAL A 101 22.91 6.70 -10.18
CA VAL A 101 22.41 6.29 -11.51
C VAL A 101 23.56 6.23 -12.50
N GLY A 102 24.52 7.16 -12.46
CA GLY A 102 25.71 7.18 -13.32
C GLY A 102 26.76 6.10 -13.02
N ARG A 103 26.68 5.41 -11.87
CA ARG A 103 27.61 4.35 -11.45
C ARG A 103 27.07 2.93 -11.68
N LEU A 104 25.79 2.79 -12.01
CA LEU A 104 25.22 1.49 -12.37
C LEU A 104 26.02 0.82 -13.52
N PRO A 105 26.24 -0.50 -13.50
CA PRO A 105 26.87 -1.20 -14.61
C PRO A 105 25.97 -1.15 -15.85
N LEU A 106 26.57 -1.13 -17.05
CA LEU A 106 25.86 -1.07 -18.35
C LEU A 106 25.93 -2.38 -19.14
N ASP A 107 26.77 -3.34 -18.73
CA ASP A 107 26.99 -4.59 -19.46
C ASP A 107 25.93 -5.65 -19.11
N ASP A 108 25.07 -5.94 -20.09
CA ASP A 108 24.19 -7.13 -20.18
C ASP A 108 24.88 -8.25 -20.99
N THR A 109 26.17 -8.11 -21.32
CA THR A 109 26.94 -9.22 -21.87
C THR A 109 27.13 -10.21 -20.73
N GLY A 110 26.48 -11.37 -20.81
CA GLY A 110 26.59 -12.47 -19.86
C GLY A 110 28.00 -13.10 -19.75
N GLU A 111 29.06 -12.31 -19.97
CA GLU A 111 30.47 -12.66 -19.89
C GLU A 111 31.11 -12.23 -18.55
N ASN A 112 30.33 -11.73 -17.57
CA ASN A 112 30.86 -11.56 -16.22
C ASN A 112 30.85 -12.94 -15.52
N GLU A 113 31.91 -13.72 -15.73
CA GLU A 113 32.11 -15.09 -15.22
C GLU A 113 32.09 -15.21 -13.68
N ASN A 114 31.96 -14.09 -12.94
CA ASN A 114 31.82 -14.09 -11.49
C ASN A 114 30.37 -13.87 -11.06
N ALA A 115 29.71 -14.94 -10.62
CA ALA A 115 28.34 -14.89 -10.08
C ALA A 115 28.17 -13.91 -8.90
N SER A 116 29.22 -13.63 -8.13
CA SER A 116 29.18 -12.70 -6.99
C SER A 116 29.10 -11.22 -7.40
N THR A 117 29.73 -10.81 -8.51
CA THR A 117 29.66 -9.42 -8.98
C THR A 117 28.35 -9.13 -9.69
N ALA A 118 27.74 -10.15 -10.32
CA ALA A 118 26.40 -10.03 -10.90
C ALA A 118 25.34 -9.74 -9.82
N ASP A 119 25.35 -10.48 -8.71
CA ASP A 119 24.37 -10.28 -7.62
C ASP A 119 24.50 -8.91 -6.93
N GLU A 120 25.73 -8.43 -6.68
CA GLU A 120 25.96 -7.07 -6.16
C GLU A 120 25.46 -5.97 -7.12
N ASN A 121 25.66 -6.17 -8.42
CA ASN A 121 25.23 -5.26 -9.48
C ASN A 121 23.69 -5.19 -9.60
N TYR A 122 23.00 -6.33 -9.48
CA TYR A 122 21.54 -6.39 -9.46
C TYR A 122 20.95 -5.72 -8.19
N LEU A 123 21.55 -5.95 -7.03
CA LEU A 123 21.12 -5.34 -5.76
C LEU A 123 21.29 -3.81 -5.77
N GLY A 124 22.37 -3.31 -6.37
CA GLY A 124 22.60 -1.87 -6.55
C GLY A 124 21.56 -1.22 -7.46
N PHE A 125 21.19 -1.89 -8.55
CA PHE A 125 20.17 -1.40 -9.48
C PHE A 125 18.78 -1.30 -8.83
N ASP A 126 18.35 -2.34 -8.11
CA ASP A 126 17.09 -2.35 -7.36
C ASP A 126 17.01 -1.19 -6.35
N ALA A 127 18.08 -0.98 -5.59
CA ALA A 127 18.13 0.08 -4.57
C ALA A 127 18.01 1.48 -5.20
N VAL A 128 18.72 1.74 -6.29
CA VAL A 128 18.63 3.01 -7.03
C VAL A 128 17.24 3.21 -7.61
N ARG A 129 16.62 2.16 -8.17
CA ARG A 129 15.24 2.21 -8.68
C ARG A 129 14.25 2.55 -7.58
N GLN A 130 14.37 1.96 -6.40
CA GLN A 130 13.49 2.26 -5.27
C GLN A 130 13.67 3.69 -4.76
N LEU A 131 14.91 4.14 -4.52
CA LEU A 131 15.19 5.52 -4.08
C LEU A 131 14.65 6.55 -5.07
N ARG A 132 14.76 6.25 -6.37
CA ARG A 132 14.19 7.08 -7.43
C ARG A 132 12.67 7.16 -7.34
N SER A 133 11.99 6.03 -7.16
CA SER A 133 10.54 6.00 -6.98
C SER A 133 10.11 6.81 -5.75
N ASP A 134 10.74 6.57 -4.59
CA ASP A 134 10.44 7.26 -3.32
C ASP A 134 10.61 8.78 -3.47
N LEU A 135 11.71 9.23 -4.06
CA LEU A 135 12.00 10.65 -4.33
C LEU A 135 10.93 11.29 -5.21
N LEU A 136 10.59 10.64 -6.33
CA LEU A 136 9.67 11.18 -7.31
C LEU A 136 8.24 11.25 -6.78
N LEU A 137 7.78 10.23 -6.05
CA LEU A 137 6.46 10.24 -5.41
C LEU A 137 6.38 11.29 -4.30
N ALA A 138 7.43 11.42 -3.47
CA ALA A 138 7.49 12.45 -2.43
C ALA A 138 7.46 13.87 -3.04
N LEU A 139 8.22 14.12 -4.11
CA LEU A 139 8.17 15.38 -4.83
C LEU A 139 6.81 15.61 -5.47
N ALA A 140 6.21 14.61 -6.10
CA ALA A 140 4.96 14.76 -6.84
C ALA A 140 3.78 15.16 -5.94
N ALA A 141 3.75 14.64 -4.71
CA ALA A 141 2.77 15.05 -3.71
C ALA A 141 2.86 16.55 -3.36
N ARG A 142 4.02 17.18 -3.56
CA ARG A 142 4.32 18.56 -3.13
C ARG A 142 4.42 19.53 -4.31
N ASP A 143 5.32 19.26 -5.24
CA ASP A 143 5.60 20.01 -6.46
C ASP A 143 5.67 19.04 -7.67
N PRO A 144 4.53 18.79 -8.33
CA PRO A 144 4.46 17.85 -9.44
C PRO A 144 5.36 18.23 -10.62
N LYS A 145 5.61 19.53 -10.82
CA LYS A 145 6.52 20.00 -11.87
C LYS A 145 7.97 19.68 -11.51
N ALA A 146 8.38 19.92 -10.27
CA ALA A 146 9.72 19.53 -9.80
C ALA A 146 9.93 18.01 -9.87
N ALA A 147 8.89 17.21 -9.60
CA ALA A 147 8.95 15.76 -9.78
C ALA A 147 9.18 15.37 -11.25
N LEU A 148 8.51 16.01 -12.21
CA LEU A 148 8.73 15.76 -13.62
C LEU A 148 10.13 16.19 -14.08
N ASP A 149 10.62 17.36 -13.62
CA ASP A 149 11.97 17.83 -13.92
C ASP A 149 13.03 16.86 -13.35
N ALA A 150 12.83 16.37 -12.13
CA ALA A 150 13.67 15.35 -11.50
C ALA A 150 13.63 14.02 -12.27
N LEU A 151 12.45 13.57 -12.70
CA LEU A 151 12.29 12.38 -13.52
C LEU A 151 13.12 12.52 -14.80
N GLN A 152 12.97 13.62 -15.53
CA GLN A 152 13.72 13.88 -16.76
C GLN A 152 15.22 13.98 -16.53
N ALA A 153 15.67 14.50 -15.39
CA ALA A 153 17.08 14.54 -15.02
C ALA A 153 17.66 13.13 -14.79
N LEU A 154 16.92 12.27 -14.10
CA LEU A 154 17.34 10.91 -13.72
C LEU A 154 17.22 9.88 -14.84
N THR A 155 16.51 10.22 -15.92
CA THR A 155 16.19 9.31 -17.05
C THR A 155 17.17 9.48 -18.22
N ARG A 156 18.27 10.21 -18.04
CA ARG A 156 19.21 10.56 -19.13
C ARG A 156 20.22 9.47 -19.47
N ARG A 157 20.42 8.49 -18.58
CA ARG A 157 21.40 7.44 -18.80
C ARG A 157 20.85 6.38 -19.76
N LYS A 158 21.67 6.01 -20.73
CA LYS A 158 21.37 4.99 -21.73
C LYS A 158 22.37 3.85 -21.64
N THR A 159 21.95 2.64 -22.02
CA THR A 159 22.85 1.51 -22.32
C THR A 159 23.66 1.80 -23.57
N ASP A 160 24.68 0.98 -23.84
CA ASP A 160 25.50 1.11 -25.06
C ASP A 160 24.69 0.88 -26.34
N GLY A 161 23.56 0.16 -26.25
CA GLY A 161 22.55 0.05 -27.32
C GLY A 161 21.63 1.27 -27.48
N GLY A 162 21.84 2.33 -26.68
CA GLY A 162 21.06 3.57 -26.74
C GLY A 162 19.69 3.50 -26.05
N GLU A 163 19.37 2.37 -25.41
CA GLU A 163 18.13 2.19 -24.65
C GLU A 163 18.21 2.85 -23.28
N ASN A 164 17.09 3.31 -22.76
CA ASN A 164 17.04 3.84 -21.41
C ASN A 164 17.18 2.72 -20.39
N ILE A 165 18.08 2.85 -19.41
CA ILE A 165 18.20 1.86 -18.32
C ILE A 165 16.93 1.76 -17.46
N PHE A 166 16.07 2.79 -17.51
CA PHE A 166 14.75 2.81 -16.88
C PHE A 166 13.62 2.84 -17.92
N ALA A 167 13.75 2.12 -19.03
CA ALA A 167 12.72 2.06 -20.07
C ALA A 167 11.33 1.65 -19.56
N ASP A 168 11.25 0.98 -18.41
CA ASP A 168 10.03 0.58 -17.71
C ASP A 168 9.27 1.73 -17.02
N ASP A 169 9.78 2.96 -17.06
CA ASP A 169 9.23 4.08 -16.30
C ASP A 169 7.91 4.63 -16.80
N ALA A 170 7.37 4.14 -17.92
CA ALA A 170 6.05 4.52 -18.38
C ALA A 170 4.98 4.36 -17.28
N ALA A 171 5.13 3.33 -16.44
CA ALA A 171 4.28 3.13 -15.27
C ALA A 171 4.44 4.26 -14.23
N LEU A 172 5.66 4.68 -13.94
CA LEU A 172 5.93 5.75 -12.99
C LEU A 172 5.50 7.12 -13.54
N GLU A 173 5.76 7.40 -14.81
CA GLU A 173 5.25 8.58 -15.53
C GLU A 173 3.73 8.69 -15.44
N LEU A 174 3.00 7.60 -15.70
CA LEU A 174 1.55 7.59 -15.61
C LEU A 174 1.04 7.72 -14.16
N SER A 175 1.75 7.14 -13.19
CA SER A 175 1.45 7.35 -11.77
C SER A 175 1.61 8.83 -11.38
N LEU A 176 2.66 9.48 -11.88
CA LEU A 176 2.88 10.92 -11.70
C LEU A 176 1.78 11.74 -12.38
N ALA A 177 1.35 11.36 -13.60
CA ALA A 177 0.25 12.03 -14.30
C ALA A 177 -1.02 12.07 -13.42
N GLY A 178 -1.36 10.96 -12.76
CA GLY A 178 -2.50 10.90 -11.84
C GLY A 178 -2.39 11.88 -10.67
N GLN A 179 -1.18 12.12 -10.14
CA GLN A 179 -0.96 13.08 -9.05
C GLN A 179 -0.91 14.53 -9.55
N ILE A 180 -0.29 14.76 -10.72
CA ILE A 180 -0.24 16.07 -11.39
C ILE A 180 -1.66 16.56 -11.67
N ALA A 181 -2.59 15.67 -12.05
CA ALA A 181 -3.93 16.03 -12.48
C ALA A 181 -4.73 16.86 -11.44
N ALA A 182 -4.43 16.73 -10.14
CA ALA A 182 -5.06 17.52 -9.10
C ALA A 182 -4.67 19.01 -9.13
N LYS A 183 -3.49 19.34 -9.69
CA LYS A 183 -2.96 20.72 -9.77
C LYS A 183 -2.92 21.24 -11.21
N ASP A 184 -2.58 20.38 -12.17
CA ASP A 184 -2.45 20.70 -13.59
C ASP A 184 -2.99 19.54 -14.46
N PRO A 185 -4.33 19.46 -14.65
CA PRO A 185 -4.96 18.40 -15.44
C PRO A 185 -4.51 18.40 -16.91
N LYS A 186 -4.05 19.54 -17.43
CA LYS A 186 -3.55 19.65 -18.81
C LYS A 186 -2.21 18.97 -18.96
N GLN A 187 -1.26 19.24 -18.06
CA GLN A 187 0.04 18.57 -18.08
C GLN A 187 -0.11 17.06 -17.85
N ALA A 188 -1.01 16.65 -16.96
CA ALA A 188 -1.35 15.24 -16.76
C ALA A 188 -1.93 14.60 -18.04
N PHE A 189 -2.82 15.30 -18.74
CA PHE A 189 -3.37 14.87 -20.02
C PHE A 189 -2.26 14.67 -21.07
N GLU A 190 -1.35 15.63 -21.23
CA GLU A 190 -0.24 15.53 -22.19
C GLU A 190 0.68 14.33 -21.89
N LEU A 191 0.94 14.05 -20.61
CA LEU A 191 1.74 12.91 -20.18
C LEU A 191 1.02 11.57 -20.43
N ALA A 192 -0.29 11.53 -20.19
CA ALA A 192 -1.13 10.36 -20.46
C ALA A 192 -1.24 10.10 -21.98
N GLU A 193 -1.44 11.13 -22.80
CA GLU A 193 -1.51 11.05 -24.26
C GLU A 193 -0.18 10.56 -24.86
N LYS A 194 0.95 11.07 -24.37
CA LYS A 194 2.29 10.60 -24.75
C LYS A 194 2.49 9.11 -24.44
N ASN A 195 2.02 8.64 -23.29
CA ASN A 195 2.14 7.25 -22.89
C ASN A 195 1.18 6.33 -23.65
N LEU A 196 -0.02 6.81 -24.00
CA LEU A 196 -0.98 6.10 -24.86
C LEU A 196 -0.40 5.76 -26.24
N GLN A 197 0.57 6.52 -26.74
CA GLN A 197 1.25 6.17 -27.99
C GLN A 197 2.10 4.90 -27.86
N LYS A 198 2.53 4.54 -26.64
CA LYS A 198 3.37 3.38 -26.36
C LYS A 198 2.55 2.16 -25.95
N SER A 199 1.61 2.29 -25.00
CA SER A 199 0.77 1.20 -24.52
C SER A 199 -0.54 1.69 -23.85
N LEU A 200 -1.49 0.79 -23.60
CA LEU A 200 -2.70 1.07 -22.81
C LEU A 200 -2.48 0.99 -21.29
N GLY A 201 -1.24 0.75 -20.84
CA GLY A 201 -0.90 0.14 -19.54
C GLY A 201 -1.68 0.65 -18.31
N TYR A 202 -1.80 -0.21 -17.29
CA TYR A 202 -2.72 -0.06 -16.15
C TYR A 202 -2.83 1.33 -15.52
N ASN A 203 -1.71 2.05 -15.42
CA ASN A 203 -1.68 3.36 -14.76
C ASN A 203 -2.37 4.46 -15.60
N LEU A 204 -2.68 4.20 -16.87
CA LEU A 204 -3.46 5.09 -17.72
C LEU A 204 -4.90 5.25 -17.20
N TYR A 205 -5.48 4.20 -16.59
CA TYR A 205 -6.82 4.26 -16.00
C TYR A 205 -6.86 5.14 -14.76
N ALA A 206 -5.87 5.00 -13.87
CA ALA A 206 -5.75 5.86 -12.69
C ALA A 206 -5.56 7.34 -13.09
N ALA A 207 -4.73 7.60 -14.11
CA ALA A 207 -4.59 8.94 -14.68
C ALA A 207 -5.91 9.45 -15.26
N LEU A 208 -6.65 8.63 -16.03
CA LEU A 208 -7.96 8.99 -16.57
C LEU A 208 -8.97 9.34 -15.46
N GLU A 209 -9.08 8.53 -14.41
CA GLU A 209 -9.98 8.80 -13.28
C GLU A 209 -9.63 10.12 -12.60
N SER A 210 -8.33 10.38 -12.36
CA SER A 210 -7.87 11.62 -11.73
C SER A 210 -8.07 12.85 -12.63
N ILE A 211 -7.72 12.76 -13.91
CA ILE A 211 -7.92 13.84 -14.90
C ILE A 211 -9.41 14.14 -15.00
N TYR A 212 -10.27 13.14 -15.20
CA TYR A 212 -11.72 13.36 -15.31
C TYR A 212 -12.35 13.94 -14.03
N GLY A 213 -11.86 13.52 -12.87
CA GLY A 213 -12.30 14.07 -11.59
C GLY A 213 -12.09 15.59 -11.48
N ASN A 214 -10.95 16.07 -11.99
CA ASN A 214 -10.51 17.48 -11.92
C ASN A 214 -10.92 18.31 -13.16
N ASP A 215 -10.94 17.70 -14.34
CA ASP A 215 -11.33 18.29 -15.63
C ASP A 215 -12.07 17.23 -16.48
N ALA A 216 -13.40 17.33 -16.49
CA ALA A 216 -14.26 16.37 -17.16
C ALA A 216 -14.08 16.37 -18.69
N GLU A 217 -13.74 17.50 -19.30
CA GLU A 217 -13.55 17.61 -20.75
C GLU A 217 -12.26 16.92 -21.19
N LEU A 218 -11.15 17.20 -20.49
CA LEU A 218 -9.87 16.52 -20.74
C LEU A 218 -9.96 15.02 -20.46
N GLY A 219 -10.65 14.63 -19.39
CA GLY A 219 -10.87 13.22 -19.07
C GLY A 219 -11.70 12.50 -20.13
N ALA A 220 -12.80 13.10 -20.58
CA ALA A 220 -13.62 12.54 -21.66
C ALA A 220 -12.84 12.50 -22.98
N LYS A 221 -12.01 13.50 -23.27
CA LYS A 221 -11.11 13.49 -24.44
C LYS A 221 -10.13 12.32 -24.37
N LEU A 222 -9.43 12.14 -23.24
CA LEU A 222 -8.48 11.04 -23.07
C LEU A 222 -9.14 9.67 -23.24
N ALA A 223 -10.34 9.48 -22.70
CA ALA A 223 -11.09 8.23 -22.90
C ALA A 223 -11.43 7.98 -24.38
N ARG A 224 -11.79 9.02 -25.13
CA ARG A 224 -12.01 8.90 -26.58
C ARG A 224 -10.72 8.62 -27.35
N ASP A 225 -9.60 9.19 -26.92
CA ASP A 225 -8.28 8.90 -27.52
C ASP A 225 -7.90 7.43 -27.30
N VAL A 226 -8.16 6.90 -26.09
CA VAL A 226 -8.00 5.46 -25.77
C VAL A 226 -8.91 4.60 -26.66
N LEU A 227 -10.20 4.94 -26.77
CA LEU A 227 -11.14 4.23 -27.65
C LEU A 227 -10.67 4.26 -29.12
N GLY A 228 -10.21 5.42 -29.58
CA GLY A 228 -9.67 5.61 -30.94
C GLY A 228 -8.45 4.71 -31.17
N LYS A 229 -7.55 4.62 -30.19
CA LYS A 229 -6.38 3.72 -30.25
C LYS A 229 -6.80 2.26 -30.29
N ILE A 230 -7.73 1.83 -29.43
CA ILE A 230 -8.28 0.45 -29.42
C ILE A 230 -8.91 0.09 -30.77
N LYS A 231 -9.64 1.01 -31.39
CA LYS A 231 -10.32 0.81 -32.69
C LYS A 231 -9.39 0.91 -33.90
N SER A 232 -8.15 1.38 -33.73
CA SER A 232 -7.21 1.52 -34.84
C SER A 232 -6.94 0.17 -35.51
N ARG A 233 -6.79 0.19 -36.84
CA ARG A 233 -6.42 -1.00 -37.62
C ARG A 233 -5.01 -1.50 -37.29
N ASP A 234 -4.17 -0.62 -36.77
CA ASP A 234 -2.81 -0.93 -36.33
C ASP A 234 -2.79 -1.53 -34.93
N THR A 235 -3.95 -1.66 -34.26
CA THR A 235 -4.06 -2.26 -32.94
C THR A 235 -4.38 -3.74 -33.03
N ARG A 236 -3.45 -4.56 -32.55
CA ARG A 236 -3.64 -5.99 -32.35
C ARG A 236 -4.15 -6.24 -30.93
N VAL A 237 -5.45 -6.49 -30.80
CA VAL A 237 -6.00 -7.00 -29.54
C VAL A 237 -5.58 -8.46 -29.36
N VAL A 238 -5.03 -8.84 -28.21
CA VAL A 238 -4.52 -10.20 -27.91
C VAL A 238 -5.14 -10.77 -26.64
N SER A 239 -5.22 -12.11 -26.54
CA SER A 239 -5.67 -12.79 -25.32
C SER A 239 -4.63 -12.66 -24.20
N ASN A 240 -5.00 -13.00 -22.96
CA ASN A 240 -4.05 -13.00 -21.84
C ASN A 240 -2.92 -14.01 -22.05
N ALA A 241 -3.24 -15.20 -22.54
CA ALA A 241 -2.25 -16.23 -22.82
C ALA A 241 -1.31 -15.82 -23.97
N ASP A 242 -1.84 -15.20 -25.02
CA ASP A 242 -1.03 -14.65 -26.11
C ASP A 242 -0.17 -13.48 -25.60
N TYR A 243 -0.70 -12.62 -24.74
CA TYR A 243 0.04 -11.50 -24.18
C TYR A 243 1.22 -11.98 -23.32
N VAL A 244 1.00 -12.96 -22.45
CA VAL A 244 2.05 -13.56 -21.60
C VAL A 244 3.08 -14.32 -22.45
N SER A 245 2.65 -15.08 -23.46
CA SER A 245 3.61 -15.76 -24.34
C SER A 245 4.45 -14.78 -25.17
N ILE A 246 3.85 -13.70 -25.70
CA ILE A 246 4.59 -12.63 -26.39
C ILE A 246 5.56 -11.94 -25.42
N SER A 247 5.18 -11.70 -24.16
CA SER A 247 6.06 -11.06 -23.18
C SER A 247 7.20 -11.98 -22.73
N MET A 248 6.94 -13.29 -22.59
CA MET A 248 7.96 -14.30 -22.26
C MET A 248 8.94 -14.54 -23.41
N SER A 249 8.48 -14.57 -24.66
CA SER A 249 9.36 -14.71 -25.84
C SER A 249 10.29 -13.51 -26.04
N ASN A 250 9.96 -12.34 -25.47
CA ASN A 250 10.77 -11.13 -25.56
C ASN A 250 11.70 -10.92 -24.34
N GLY A 251 12.05 -12.00 -23.62
CA GLY A 251 12.97 -11.94 -22.48
C GLY A 251 12.35 -11.44 -21.18
N GLY A 252 11.03 -11.61 -21.00
CA GLY A 252 10.35 -11.37 -19.72
C GLY A 252 10.12 -9.91 -19.33
N SER A 253 10.60 -8.93 -20.12
CA SER A 253 10.31 -7.52 -19.91
C SER A 253 9.04 -7.11 -20.66
N MET A 254 7.99 -6.70 -19.93
CA MET A 254 6.79 -6.08 -20.51
C MET A 254 7.13 -4.83 -21.35
N SER A 255 8.29 -4.21 -21.13
CA SER A 255 8.73 -3.01 -21.85
C SER A 255 9.40 -3.31 -23.19
N ARG A 256 9.96 -4.52 -23.39
CA ARG A 256 10.42 -4.98 -24.70
C ARG A 256 9.27 -5.21 -25.70
N MET A 257 8.02 -5.23 -25.25
CA MET A 257 6.85 -5.15 -26.13
C MET A 257 6.64 -3.75 -26.73
N ALA A 258 7.02 -2.68 -26.01
CA ALA A 258 6.99 -1.31 -26.55
C ALA A 258 8.19 -1.03 -27.48
N ASN A 259 9.30 -1.74 -27.28
CA ASN A 259 10.52 -1.66 -28.10
C ASN A 259 10.80 -2.98 -28.84
N VAL A 260 9.85 -3.49 -29.63
CA VAL A 260 10.18 -4.50 -30.64
C VAL A 260 10.87 -3.79 -31.81
N SER A 261 12.18 -3.57 -31.72
CA SER A 261 13.03 -3.36 -32.89
C SER A 261 13.54 -4.70 -33.37
N GLU A 262 12.92 -5.21 -34.44
CA GLU A 262 13.59 -5.80 -35.62
C GLU A 262 12.56 -6.59 -36.45
N ALA A 263 11.85 -5.87 -37.31
CA ALA A 263 11.35 -6.41 -38.56
C ALA A 263 11.46 -5.30 -39.62
N ALA A 264 11.97 -5.68 -40.79
CA ALA A 264 12.53 -4.83 -41.83
C ALA A 264 11.59 -3.81 -42.53
N ASN A 265 10.43 -3.45 -41.94
CA ASN A 265 9.47 -2.50 -42.51
C ASN A 265 8.86 -1.47 -41.51
N GLY A 266 9.45 -1.29 -40.33
CA GLY A 266 9.35 0.02 -39.62
C GLY A 266 8.02 0.44 -38.98
N GLN A 267 7.01 -0.42 -38.80
CA GLN A 267 5.87 -0.15 -37.91
C GLN A 267 5.39 -1.46 -37.26
N THR A 268 5.64 -1.62 -35.96
CA THR A 268 5.06 -2.71 -35.17
C THR A 268 3.64 -2.34 -34.73
N PRO A 269 2.68 -3.27 -34.80
CA PRO A 269 1.30 -2.99 -34.41
C PRO A 269 1.21 -2.77 -32.89
N PHE A 270 0.43 -1.78 -32.48
CA PHE A 270 0.12 -1.52 -31.09
C PHE A 270 -0.59 -2.73 -30.49
N VAL A 271 -0.07 -3.31 -29.40
CA VAL A 271 -0.68 -4.50 -28.78
C VAL A 271 -1.53 -4.06 -27.59
N ALA A 272 -2.82 -4.41 -27.63
CA ALA A 272 -3.76 -4.18 -26.53
C ALA A 272 -4.18 -5.54 -25.94
N ASN A 273 -4.02 -5.72 -24.64
CA ASN A 273 -4.54 -6.92 -23.98
C ASN A 273 -6.05 -6.78 -23.78
N VAL A 274 -6.80 -7.86 -24.00
CA VAL A 274 -8.22 -7.97 -23.60
C VAL A 274 -8.47 -7.51 -22.15
N TRP A 275 -7.63 -7.91 -21.19
CA TRP A 275 -7.78 -7.51 -19.79
C TRP A 275 -7.63 -6.00 -19.58
N GLU A 276 -6.70 -5.35 -20.27
CA GLU A 276 -6.56 -3.88 -20.28
C GLU A 276 -7.86 -3.23 -20.79
N ILE A 277 -8.40 -3.71 -21.91
CA ILE A 277 -9.67 -3.21 -22.45
C ILE A 277 -10.83 -3.44 -21.47
N GLN A 278 -10.87 -4.57 -20.76
CA GLN A 278 -11.87 -4.83 -19.72
C GLN A 278 -11.75 -3.86 -18.55
N GLN A 279 -10.54 -3.59 -18.06
CA GLN A 279 -10.31 -2.59 -17.01
C GLN A 279 -10.79 -1.22 -17.47
N PHE A 280 -10.47 -0.84 -18.71
CA PHE A 280 -10.95 0.40 -19.30
C PHE A 280 -12.50 0.48 -19.31
N VAL A 281 -13.18 -0.59 -19.72
CA VAL A 281 -14.66 -0.67 -19.69
C VAL A 281 -15.20 -0.44 -18.28
N GLN A 282 -14.62 -1.08 -17.27
CA GLN A 282 -15.08 -0.94 -15.88
C GLN A 282 -14.85 0.49 -15.34
N SER A 283 -13.67 1.07 -15.59
CA SER A 283 -13.38 2.46 -15.21
C SER A 283 -14.35 3.44 -15.88
N VAL A 284 -14.61 3.29 -17.18
CA VAL A 284 -15.59 4.16 -17.87
C VAL A 284 -17.00 3.98 -17.29
N LYS A 285 -17.44 2.75 -17.01
CA LYS A 285 -18.75 2.51 -16.37
C LYS A 285 -18.85 3.17 -15.00
N LYS A 286 -17.81 3.04 -14.17
CA LYS A 286 -17.71 3.70 -12.86
C LYS A 286 -17.79 5.22 -13.02
N LEU A 287 -16.98 5.80 -13.89
CA LEU A 287 -16.96 7.25 -14.11
C LEU A 287 -18.26 7.78 -14.73
N ASN A 288 -18.91 7.04 -15.64
CA ASN A 288 -20.22 7.41 -16.18
C ASN A 288 -21.33 7.35 -15.12
N ARG A 289 -21.32 6.34 -14.24
CA ARG A 289 -22.21 6.30 -13.06
C ARG A 289 -22.00 7.53 -12.18
N GLN A 290 -20.74 7.88 -11.93
CA GLN A 290 -20.39 9.07 -11.15
C GLN A 290 -20.82 10.36 -11.86
N ALA A 291 -20.59 10.47 -13.16
CA ALA A 291 -21.01 11.59 -13.99
C ALA A 291 -22.52 11.82 -13.91
N ALA A 292 -23.31 10.74 -13.97
CA ALA A 292 -24.77 10.81 -13.84
C ALA A 292 -25.21 11.31 -12.45
N LYS A 293 -24.55 10.86 -11.37
CA LYS A 293 -24.79 11.34 -10.00
C LYS A 293 -24.43 12.83 -9.85
N ASP A 294 -23.28 13.22 -10.40
CA ASP A 294 -22.71 14.57 -10.28
C ASP A 294 -23.23 15.54 -11.35
N LYS A 295 -24.10 15.08 -12.26
CA LYS A 295 -24.58 15.83 -13.43
C LYS A 295 -23.45 16.38 -14.33
N LYS A 296 -22.34 15.65 -14.43
CA LYS A 296 -21.21 15.94 -15.33
C LYS A 296 -21.41 15.26 -16.70
N ILE A 297 -20.64 15.68 -17.71
CA ILE A 297 -20.64 15.03 -19.04
C ILE A 297 -20.18 13.58 -18.93
N ALA A 298 -20.80 12.65 -19.66
CA ALA A 298 -20.33 11.27 -19.67
C ALA A 298 -18.88 11.19 -20.20
N VAL A 299 -18.07 10.30 -19.62
CA VAL A 299 -16.71 10.00 -20.09
C VAL A 299 -16.75 9.43 -21.50
N LEU A 300 -17.58 8.42 -21.71
CA LEU A 300 -18.00 7.91 -23.02
C LEU A 300 -19.53 7.89 -23.07
N THR A 301 -20.08 8.25 -24.22
CA THR A 301 -21.51 8.14 -24.53
C THR A 301 -21.95 6.67 -24.64
N ASP A 302 -23.25 6.42 -24.60
CA ASP A 302 -23.79 5.05 -24.81
C ASP A 302 -23.41 4.46 -26.18
N ALA A 303 -23.28 5.30 -27.21
CA ALA A 303 -22.84 4.87 -28.53
C ALA A 303 -21.36 4.47 -28.52
N GLU A 304 -20.50 5.27 -27.89
CA GLU A 304 -19.07 4.96 -27.72
C GLU A 304 -18.85 3.72 -26.84
N MET A 305 -19.67 3.53 -25.80
CA MET A 305 -19.68 2.30 -25.00
C MET A 305 -20.07 1.09 -25.84
N ARG A 306 -21.11 1.21 -26.67
CA ARG A 306 -21.51 0.13 -27.58
C ARG A 306 -20.37 -0.25 -28.53
N ASP A 307 -19.68 0.73 -29.10
CA ASP A 307 -18.52 0.51 -29.98
C ASP A 307 -17.39 -0.25 -29.26
N LEU A 308 -17.08 0.13 -28.03
CA LEU A 308 -16.04 -0.52 -27.22
C LEU A 308 -16.39 -1.99 -26.94
N ILE A 309 -17.64 -2.26 -26.57
CA ILE A 309 -18.13 -3.62 -26.32
C ILE A 309 -18.16 -4.47 -27.60
N ASP A 310 -18.43 -3.86 -28.77
CA ASP A 310 -18.36 -4.56 -30.05
C ASP A 310 -16.95 -5.08 -30.34
N VAL A 311 -15.92 -4.25 -30.12
CA VAL A 311 -14.51 -4.66 -30.29
C VAL A 311 -14.19 -5.89 -29.44
N LEU A 312 -14.59 -5.88 -28.16
CA LEU A 312 -14.41 -7.03 -27.27
C LEU A 312 -15.17 -8.27 -27.76
N ALA A 313 -16.45 -8.12 -28.10
CA ALA A 313 -17.29 -9.22 -28.56
C ALA A 313 -16.72 -9.87 -29.84
N GLN A 314 -16.33 -9.06 -30.82
CA GLN A 314 -15.72 -9.54 -32.06
C GLN A 314 -14.38 -10.24 -31.81
N LYS A 315 -13.57 -9.73 -30.87
CA LYS A 315 -12.30 -10.36 -30.51
C LYS A 315 -12.53 -11.75 -29.91
N TYR A 316 -13.43 -11.86 -28.94
CA TYR A 316 -13.78 -13.14 -28.31
C TYR A 316 -14.32 -14.17 -29.32
N ILE A 317 -15.18 -13.74 -30.24
CA ILE A 317 -15.73 -14.61 -31.29
C ILE A 317 -14.60 -15.18 -32.16
N LYS A 318 -13.57 -14.40 -32.47
CA LYS A 318 -12.45 -14.81 -33.33
C LYS A 318 -11.34 -15.60 -32.60
N GLN A 319 -11.29 -15.58 -31.28
CA GLN A 319 -10.21 -16.21 -30.50
C GLN A 319 -10.40 -17.74 -30.37
N PRO A 320 -9.45 -18.58 -30.79
CA PRO A 320 -9.67 -20.04 -30.86
C PRO A 320 -9.86 -20.70 -29.50
N ASN A 321 -9.07 -20.30 -28.49
CA ASN A 321 -9.14 -20.85 -27.13
C ASN A 321 -9.66 -19.77 -26.19
N LEU A 322 -10.93 -19.89 -25.77
CA LEU A 322 -11.59 -18.95 -24.88
C LEU A 322 -11.80 -19.61 -23.51
N SER A 323 -11.28 -18.99 -22.46
CA SER A 323 -11.58 -19.39 -21.09
C SER A 323 -12.89 -18.76 -20.60
N PRO A 324 -13.72 -19.46 -19.81
CA PRO A 324 -14.86 -18.87 -19.10
C PRO A 324 -14.48 -17.61 -18.30
N TYR A 325 -13.30 -17.64 -17.67
CA TYR A 325 -12.78 -16.54 -16.86
C TYR A 325 -12.52 -15.27 -17.69
N GLU A 326 -11.99 -15.44 -18.90
CA GLU A 326 -11.64 -14.31 -19.77
C GLU A 326 -12.86 -13.51 -20.20
N ILE A 327 -14.01 -14.16 -20.43
CA ILE A 327 -15.18 -13.45 -20.95
C ILE A 327 -16.19 -13.03 -19.90
N ALA A 328 -16.20 -13.66 -18.72
CA ALA A 328 -17.23 -13.45 -17.70
C ALA A 328 -17.46 -11.95 -17.45
N LEU A 329 -16.36 -11.18 -17.26
CA LEU A 329 -16.37 -9.74 -16.95
C LEU A 329 -17.08 -8.87 -18.00
N SER A 330 -17.21 -9.35 -19.22
CA SER A 330 -17.84 -8.63 -20.34
C SER A 330 -19.18 -9.23 -20.74
N MET A 331 -19.54 -10.43 -20.25
CA MET A 331 -20.71 -11.17 -20.76
C MET A 331 -22.03 -10.45 -20.51
N SER A 332 -22.20 -9.77 -19.37
CA SER A 332 -23.40 -8.98 -19.07
C SER A 332 -23.54 -7.79 -20.03
N ASP A 333 -22.44 -7.06 -20.27
CA ASP A 333 -22.43 -5.94 -21.20
C ASP A 333 -22.61 -6.40 -22.66
N ILE A 334 -21.98 -7.50 -23.07
CA ILE A 334 -22.19 -8.09 -24.41
C ILE A 334 -23.64 -8.56 -24.56
N ALA A 335 -24.25 -9.17 -23.54
CA ALA A 335 -25.66 -9.55 -23.60
C ALA A 335 -26.58 -8.34 -23.75
N LYS A 336 -26.27 -7.24 -23.05
CA LYS A 336 -27.02 -5.97 -23.13
C LYS A 336 -26.93 -5.32 -24.51
N TYR A 337 -25.74 -5.20 -25.09
CA TYR A 337 -25.53 -4.45 -26.34
C TYR A 337 -25.59 -5.33 -27.60
N PHE A 338 -25.22 -6.61 -27.50
CA PHE A 338 -25.08 -7.57 -28.61
C PHE A 338 -25.56 -8.99 -28.22
N PRO A 339 -26.87 -9.20 -28.00
CA PRO A 339 -27.40 -10.47 -27.49
C PRO A 339 -27.08 -11.69 -28.38
N ALA A 340 -27.01 -11.50 -29.70
CA ALA A 340 -26.61 -12.57 -30.63
C ALA A 340 -25.15 -13.01 -30.42
N SER A 341 -24.24 -12.05 -30.19
CA SER A 341 -22.84 -12.32 -29.87
C SER A 341 -22.70 -13.05 -28.53
N ALA A 342 -23.46 -12.65 -27.51
CA ALA A 342 -23.49 -13.35 -26.22
C ALA A 342 -23.92 -14.82 -26.37
N LEU A 343 -24.94 -15.10 -27.17
CA LEU A 343 -25.38 -16.46 -27.46
C LEU A 343 -24.30 -17.28 -28.20
N ALA A 344 -23.64 -16.67 -29.19
CA ALA A 344 -22.55 -17.31 -29.91
C ALA A 344 -21.37 -17.66 -28.98
N LEU A 345 -21.00 -16.75 -28.07
CA LEU A 345 -19.93 -16.97 -27.10
C LEU A 345 -20.28 -18.08 -26.10
N ARG A 346 -21.52 -18.10 -25.58
CA ARG A 346 -21.99 -19.20 -24.71
C ARG A 346 -21.90 -20.56 -25.38
N ARG A 347 -22.26 -20.66 -26.68
CA ARG A 347 -22.17 -21.92 -27.44
C ARG A 347 -20.73 -22.38 -27.66
N LYS A 348 -19.78 -21.44 -27.73
CA LYS A 348 -18.37 -21.72 -27.97
C LYS A 348 -17.66 -22.30 -26.74
N ILE A 349 -18.16 -22.03 -25.54
CA ILE A 349 -17.59 -22.52 -24.29
C ILE A 349 -18.31 -23.79 -23.86
N ALA A 350 -17.59 -24.92 -23.83
CA ALA A 350 -18.14 -26.21 -23.42
C ALA A 350 -18.50 -26.27 -21.92
N GLN A 351 -17.91 -25.40 -21.09
CA GLN A 351 -18.10 -25.32 -19.63
C GLN A 351 -19.19 -24.31 -19.22
N GLY A 352 -20.40 -24.47 -19.75
CA GLY A 352 -21.50 -23.51 -19.52
C GLY A 352 -21.81 -23.24 -18.04
N SER A 353 -21.75 -24.28 -17.19
CA SER A 353 -22.02 -24.14 -15.74
C SER A 353 -20.95 -23.33 -15.00
N GLU A 354 -19.69 -23.41 -15.44
CA GLU A 354 -18.58 -22.65 -14.84
C GLU A 354 -18.67 -21.17 -15.22
N LEU A 355 -18.96 -20.89 -16.49
CA LEU A 355 -19.23 -19.53 -16.96
C LEU A 355 -20.43 -18.91 -16.22
N ASP A 356 -21.52 -19.66 -16.04
CA ASP A 356 -22.69 -19.19 -15.32
C ASP A 356 -22.39 -18.92 -13.84
N ASN A 357 -21.56 -19.75 -13.20
CA ASN A 357 -21.07 -19.49 -11.83
C ASN A 357 -20.26 -18.19 -11.76
N MET A 358 -19.36 -17.96 -12.71
CA MET A 358 -18.55 -16.74 -12.76
C MET A 358 -19.39 -15.49 -13.01
N ILE A 359 -20.37 -15.56 -13.91
CA ILE A 359 -21.34 -14.47 -14.15
C ILE A 359 -22.12 -14.19 -12.87
N ARG A 360 -22.65 -15.22 -12.20
CA ARG A 360 -23.35 -15.04 -10.91
C ARG A 360 -22.47 -14.38 -9.84
N ASN A 361 -21.21 -14.80 -9.73
CA ASN A 361 -20.26 -14.18 -8.80
C ASN A 361 -20.03 -12.69 -9.13
N GLN A 362 -19.96 -12.34 -10.41
CA GLN A 362 -19.81 -10.93 -10.80
C GLN A 362 -21.06 -10.11 -10.59
N GLU A 363 -22.24 -10.68 -10.85
CA GLU A 363 -23.52 -10.04 -10.53
C GLU A 363 -23.66 -9.82 -9.03
N PHE A 364 -23.26 -10.80 -8.21
CA PHE A 364 -23.19 -10.67 -6.76
C PHE A 364 -22.30 -9.48 -6.37
N GLN A 365 -21.07 -9.43 -6.88
CA GLN A 365 -20.14 -8.32 -6.59
C GLN A 365 -20.72 -6.97 -7.02
N SER A 366 -21.26 -6.87 -8.24
CA SER A 366 -21.89 -5.64 -8.74
C SER A 366 -23.13 -5.24 -7.95
N GLU A 367 -23.88 -6.19 -7.38
CA GLU A 367 -25.08 -5.91 -6.58
C GLU A 367 -24.71 -5.39 -5.18
N THR A 368 -23.52 -5.72 -4.67
CA THR A 368 -23.10 -5.35 -3.30
C THR A 368 -22.05 -4.25 -3.25
N GLU A 369 -21.29 -3.99 -4.33
CA GLU A 369 -20.13 -3.08 -4.38
C GLU A 369 -20.41 -1.70 -3.76
N ASP A 370 -21.47 -1.04 -4.21
CA ASP A 370 -21.84 0.32 -3.81
C ASP A 370 -22.81 0.37 -2.60
N LYS A 371 -23.06 -0.76 -1.92
CA LYS A 371 -24.08 -0.88 -0.86
C LYS A 371 -23.48 -0.92 0.54
N THR A 372 -24.24 -0.40 1.48
CA THR A 372 -23.95 -0.49 2.91
C THR A 372 -24.21 -1.90 3.45
N ALA A 373 -23.62 -2.22 4.61
CA ALA A 373 -23.83 -3.52 5.26
C ALA A 373 -25.32 -3.82 5.49
N GLU A 374 -26.09 -2.81 5.87
CA GLU A 374 -27.53 -2.91 6.09
C GLU A 374 -28.31 -3.17 4.79
N GLU A 375 -27.97 -2.47 3.70
CA GLU A 375 -28.62 -2.70 2.40
C GLU A 375 -28.33 -4.10 1.87
N ILE A 376 -27.09 -4.59 2.04
CA ILE A 376 -26.70 -5.97 1.68
C ILE A 376 -27.50 -6.97 2.54
N PHE A 377 -27.64 -6.73 3.83
CA PHE A 377 -28.46 -7.55 4.72
C PHE A 377 -29.94 -7.60 4.26
N GLN A 378 -30.51 -6.46 3.90
CA GLN A 378 -31.90 -6.39 3.39
C GLN A 378 -32.07 -7.10 2.05
N ILE A 379 -31.04 -7.14 1.21
CA ILE A 379 -31.04 -7.95 -0.02
C ILE A 379 -31.04 -9.43 0.34
N ALA A 380 -30.21 -9.85 1.29
CA ALA A 380 -30.17 -11.23 1.76
C ALA A 380 -31.57 -11.73 2.16
N GLU A 381 -32.34 -10.92 2.87
CA GLU A 381 -33.72 -11.26 3.28
C GLU A 381 -34.67 -11.53 2.10
N LYS A 382 -34.43 -10.88 0.95
CA LYS A 382 -35.25 -11.01 -0.26
C LYS A 382 -34.78 -12.14 -1.19
N LYS A 383 -33.58 -12.68 -0.98
CA LYS A 383 -33.03 -13.75 -1.82
C LYS A 383 -33.60 -15.13 -1.46
N PRO A 384 -33.57 -16.11 -2.39
CA PRO A 384 -33.88 -17.50 -2.08
C PRO A 384 -32.98 -18.05 -0.98
N VAL A 385 -33.49 -19.01 -0.18
CA VAL A 385 -32.78 -19.55 1.01
C VAL A 385 -31.36 -20.04 0.70
N GLY A 386 -31.13 -20.60 -0.49
CA GLY A 386 -29.81 -21.10 -0.91
C GLY A 386 -28.78 -20.00 -1.23
N GLU A 387 -29.22 -18.76 -1.44
CA GLU A 387 -28.35 -17.63 -1.80
C GLU A 387 -28.10 -16.68 -0.62
N ARG A 388 -28.95 -16.68 0.41
CA ARG A 388 -28.88 -15.72 1.53
C ARG A 388 -27.56 -15.75 2.28
N ASP A 389 -27.00 -16.94 2.46
CA ASP A 389 -25.82 -17.18 3.28
C ASP A 389 -24.59 -16.39 2.77
N ALA A 390 -24.43 -16.28 1.44
CA ALA A 390 -23.39 -15.45 0.82
C ALA A 390 -23.60 -13.95 1.11
N PHE A 391 -24.84 -13.47 1.03
CA PHE A 391 -25.15 -12.07 1.33
C PHE A 391 -25.03 -11.74 2.83
N TYR A 392 -25.38 -12.64 3.75
CA TYR A 392 -25.15 -12.43 5.18
C TYR A 392 -23.66 -12.36 5.52
N ARG A 393 -22.83 -13.22 4.92
CA ARG A 393 -21.37 -13.13 5.05
C ARG A 393 -20.86 -11.79 4.53
N GLN A 394 -21.29 -11.37 3.33
CA GLN A 394 -20.87 -10.09 2.77
C GLN A 394 -21.36 -8.89 3.60
N ALA A 395 -22.55 -8.95 4.18
CA ALA A 395 -23.05 -7.92 5.09
C ALA A 395 -22.22 -7.85 6.38
N ALA A 396 -21.89 -9.00 6.97
CA ALA A 396 -21.02 -9.07 8.14
C ALA A 396 -19.61 -8.54 7.84
N GLU A 397 -19.02 -8.94 6.72
CA GLU A 397 -17.73 -8.43 6.25
C GLU A 397 -17.78 -6.91 6.03
N LYS A 398 -18.83 -6.40 5.36
CA LYS A 398 -19.01 -4.95 5.14
C LYS A 398 -19.15 -4.20 6.47
N ALA A 399 -19.83 -4.78 7.45
CA ALA A 399 -19.92 -4.21 8.79
C ALA A 399 -18.56 -4.18 9.49
N LEU A 400 -17.73 -5.24 9.36
CA LEU A 400 -16.35 -5.26 9.86
C LEU A 400 -15.45 -4.24 9.15
N GLU A 401 -15.59 -4.08 7.83
CA GLU A 401 -14.89 -3.02 7.07
C GLU A 401 -15.26 -1.61 7.59
N GLN A 402 -16.52 -1.45 8.01
CA GLN A 402 -17.05 -0.23 8.61
C GLN A 402 -16.77 -0.12 10.13
N ASN A 403 -15.99 -1.05 10.71
CA ASN A 403 -15.69 -1.13 12.14
C ASN A 403 -16.92 -1.28 13.07
N ASP A 404 -18.04 -1.73 12.52
CA ASP A 404 -19.27 -2.01 13.28
C ASP A 404 -19.29 -3.48 13.72
N PHE A 405 -18.46 -3.82 14.70
CA PHE A 405 -18.31 -5.18 15.22
C PHE A 405 -19.61 -5.73 15.85
N LEU A 406 -20.48 -4.86 16.36
CA LEU A 406 -21.76 -5.26 16.93
C LEU A 406 -22.74 -5.70 15.82
N LYS A 407 -22.89 -4.91 14.75
CA LYS A 407 -23.69 -5.34 13.60
C LYS A 407 -23.08 -6.54 12.89
N ALA A 408 -21.76 -6.59 12.77
CA ALA A 408 -21.09 -7.75 12.20
C ALA A 408 -21.42 -9.04 12.97
N LYS A 409 -21.43 -8.99 14.32
CA LYS A 409 -21.88 -10.11 15.17
C LYS A 409 -23.32 -10.51 14.86
N ASP A 410 -24.22 -9.54 14.72
CA ASP A 410 -25.65 -9.79 14.45
C ASP A 410 -25.88 -10.38 13.06
N PHE A 411 -25.23 -9.86 12.03
CA PHE A 411 -25.32 -10.40 10.67
C PHE A 411 -24.67 -11.78 10.56
N TYR A 412 -23.50 -11.95 11.15
CA TYR A 412 -22.80 -13.24 11.19
C TYR A 412 -23.57 -14.32 11.98
N ALA A 413 -24.42 -13.92 12.93
CA ALA A 413 -25.32 -14.85 13.61
C ALA A 413 -26.30 -15.55 12.65
N ARG A 414 -26.63 -14.96 11.49
CA ARG A 414 -27.52 -15.52 10.47
C ARG A 414 -26.85 -16.48 9.48
N VAL A 415 -25.52 -16.50 9.45
CA VAL A 415 -24.74 -17.43 8.62
C VAL A 415 -24.89 -18.86 9.17
N LYS A 416 -25.26 -19.81 8.31
CA LYS A 416 -25.50 -21.21 8.72
C LYS A 416 -24.22 -22.03 8.79
N THR A 417 -23.33 -21.85 7.81
CA THR A 417 -22.06 -22.59 7.72
C THR A 417 -20.92 -21.67 8.16
N LYS A 418 -20.34 -21.98 9.34
CA LYS A 418 -19.32 -21.14 10.01
C LYS A 418 -17.95 -21.82 10.13
N GLU A 419 -17.83 -23.07 9.70
CA GLU A 419 -16.57 -23.82 9.80
C GLU A 419 -15.51 -23.23 8.87
N GLY A 420 -14.34 -22.94 9.42
CA GLY A 420 -13.22 -22.33 8.69
C GLY A 420 -13.43 -20.86 8.31
N ASP A 421 -14.46 -20.19 8.84
CA ASP A 421 -14.78 -18.81 8.49
C ASP A 421 -13.89 -17.81 9.26
N TYR A 422 -13.10 -17.03 8.51
CA TYR A 422 -12.22 -15.98 9.04
C TYR A 422 -12.99 -14.87 9.77
N LEU A 423 -14.29 -14.67 9.47
CA LEU A 423 -15.11 -13.66 10.11
C LEU A 423 -15.24 -13.87 11.63
N ASN A 424 -15.23 -15.12 12.10
CA ASN A 424 -15.26 -15.40 13.54
C ASN A 424 -13.99 -14.90 14.23
N THR A 425 -12.82 -15.15 13.64
CA THR A 425 -11.54 -14.66 14.17
C THR A 425 -11.53 -13.14 14.23
N ARG A 426 -11.96 -12.47 13.16
CA ARG A 426 -12.05 -10.99 13.13
C ARG A 426 -13.01 -10.42 14.18
N LEU A 427 -14.10 -11.13 14.47
CA LEU A 427 -15.03 -10.76 15.55
C LEU A 427 -14.40 -10.95 16.93
N GLU A 428 -13.69 -12.06 17.17
CA GLU A 428 -12.99 -12.31 18.44
C GLU A 428 -11.97 -11.21 18.78
N GLU A 429 -11.35 -10.62 17.75
CA GLU A 429 -10.36 -9.56 17.89
C GLU A 429 -10.96 -8.19 18.28
N GLY A 430 -11.98 -7.72 17.57
CA GLY A 430 -12.49 -6.34 17.75
C GLY A 430 -13.74 -6.21 18.63
N LEU A 431 -14.51 -7.29 18.82
CA LEU A 431 -15.74 -7.25 19.60
C LEU A 431 -15.55 -6.87 21.08
N PRO A 432 -14.49 -7.31 21.80
CA PRO A 432 -14.27 -6.88 23.19
C PRO A 432 -14.17 -5.36 23.33
N LEU A 433 -13.49 -4.70 22.39
CA LEU A 433 -13.34 -3.25 22.40
C LEU A 433 -14.67 -2.55 22.14
N ALA A 434 -15.45 -3.02 21.15
CA ALA A 434 -16.76 -2.47 20.83
C ALA A 434 -17.76 -2.63 22.00
N LEU A 435 -17.73 -3.77 22.71
CA LEU A 435 -18.54 -4.01 23.90
C LEU A 435 -18.15 -3.08 25.05
N ALA A 436 -16.85 -2.86 25.27
CA ALA A 436 -16.36 -1.96 26.30
C ALA A 436 -16.75 -0.50 26.05
N GLN A 437 -16.69 -0.03 24.79
CA GLN A 437 -17.17 1.31 24.42
C GLN A 437 -18.66 1.47 24.70
N LYS A 438 -19.46 0.40 24.60
CA LYS A 438 -20.87 0.37 24.98
C LYS A 438 -21.09 0.23 26.49
N GLY A 439 -20.02 0.05 27.28
CA GLY A 439 -20.08 -0.14 28.73
C GLY A 439 -20.37 -1.58 29.17
N ASP A 440 -20.37 -2.56 28.26
CA ASP A 440 -20.66 -3.96 28.57
C ASP A 440 -19.40 -4.72 29.03
N MET A 441 -18.87 -4.32 30.18
CA MET A 441 -17.66 -4.93 30.76
C MET A 441 -17.90 -6.39 31.21
N GLY A 442 -19.16 -6.81 31.39
CA GLY A 442 -19.50 -8.17 31.77
C GLY A 442 -19.18 -9.16 30.65
N GLU A 443 -19.64 -8.88 29.42
CA GLU A 443 -19.35 -9.72 28.26
C GLU A 443 -17.85 -9.70 27.91
N VAL A 444 -17.20 -8.53 28.03
CA VAL A 444 -15.73 -8.39 27.84
C VAL A 444 -14.94 -9.31 28.79
N ARG A 445 -15.31 -9.34 30.07
CA ARG A 445 -14.66 -10.22 31.06
C ARG A 445 -14.86 -11.70 30.74
N GLN A 446 -16.03 -12.08 30.23
CA GLN A 446 -16.28 -13.46 29.77
C GLN A 446 -15.42 -13.83 28.56
N MET A 447 -15.22 -12.90 27.62
CA MET A 447 -14.34 -13.10 26.47
C MET A 447 -12.88 -13.24 26.92
N LEU A 448 -12.41 -12.38 27.84
CA LEU A 448 -11.07 -12.48 28.45
C LEU A 448 -10.85 -13.79 29.21
N ALA A 449 -11.87 -14.34 29.88
CA ALA A 449 -11.76 -15.64 30.53
C ALA A 449 -11.53 -16.78 29.52
N LYS A 450 -12.04 -16.63 28.29
CA LYS A 450 -11.87 -17.57 27.18
C LYS A 450 -10.60 -17.34 26.35
N SER A 451 -9.88 -16.25 26.56
CA SER A 451 -8.66 -15.92 25.82
C SER A 451 -7.61 -17.03 26.00
N LYS A 452 -6.93 -17.40 24.92
CA LYS A 452 -6.05 -18.59 24.91
C LYS A 452 -4.65 -18.31 25.45
N THR A 453 -4.17 -17.06 25.42
CA THR A 453 -2.79 -16.73 25.81
C THR A 453 -2.67 -15.46 26.67
N PRO A 454 -1.60 -15.33 27.49
CA PRO A 454 -1.32 -14.11 28.25
C PRO A 454 -1.19 -12.85 27.38
N GLU A 455 -0.67 -12.98 26.15
CA GLU A 455 -0.47 -11.87 25.23
C GLU A 455 -1.79 -11.31 24.71
N GLN A 456 -2.74 -12.19 24.35
CA GLN A 456 -4.10 -11.76 23.99
C GLN A 456 -4.78 -11.01 25.14
N ARG A 457 -4.51 -11.42 26.40
CA ARG A 457 -5.01 -10.69 27.57
C ARG A 457 -4.36 -9.32 27.72
N ILE A 458 -3.05 -9.23 27.55
CA ILE A 458 -2.31 -7.95 27.61
C ILE A 458 -2.87 -6.98 26.58
N GLU A 459 -3.08 -7.44 25.36
CA GLU A 459 -3.62 -6.64 24.26
C GLU A 459 -5.01 -6.09 24.60
N ILE A 460 -5.97 -6.97 24.91
CA ILE A 460 -7.34 -6.58 25.22
C ILE A 460 -7.36 -5.66 26.44
N LEU A 461 -6.67 -6.02 27.53
CA LEU A 461 -6.63 -5.18 28.75
C LEU A 461 -5.99 -3.81 28.51
N SER A 462 -4.94 -3.72 27.67
CA SER A 462 -4.31 -2.45 27.33
C SER A 462 -5.23 -1.57 26.48
N ALA A 463 -5.92 -2.13 25.49
CA ALA A 463 -6.90 -1.41 24.67
C ALA A 463 -8.10 -0.92 25.48
N LEU A 464 -8.56 -1.73 26.44
CA LEU A 464 -9.59 -1.34 27.41
C LEU A 464 -9.11 -0.20 28.31
N ALA A 465 -7.89 -0.31 28.85
CA ALA A 465 -7.30 0.74 29.68
C ALA A 465 -7.23 2.07 28.94
N GLU A 466 -6.79 2.05 27.68
CA GLU A 466 -6.78 3.24 26.82
C GLU A 466 -8.19 3.84 26.63
N THR A 467 -9.17 3.02 26.25
CA THR A 467 -10.55 3.47 26.02
C THR A 467 -11.16 4.10 27.28
N VAL A 468 -10.99 3.43 28.42
CA VAL A 468 -11.51 3.89 29.71
C VAL A 468 -10.80 5.17 30.16
N ALA A 469 -9.49 5.29 29.91
CA ALA A 469 -8.74 6.51 30.20
C ALA A 469 -9.16 7.69 29.32
N GLN A 470 -9.43 7.45 28.03
CA GLN A 470 -9.94 8.45 27.10
C GLN A 470 -11.32 8.98 27.55
N ASN A 471 -12.15 8.12 28.15
CA ASN A 471 -13.43 8.49 28.75
C ASN A 471 -13.31 9.16 30.14
N GLY A 472 -12.09 9.43 30.61
CA GLY A 472 -11.80 10.17 31.84
C GLY A 472 -11.65 9.31 33.10
N ASP A 473 -11.94 8.01 33.06
CA ASP A 473 -11.80 7.10 34.21
C ASP A 473 -10.37 6.54 34.31
N ARG A 474 -9.44 7.42 34.68
CA ARG A 474 -8.02 7.06 34.82
C ARG A 474 -7.78 5.99 35.88
N LYS A 475 -8.63 5.88 36.89
CA LYS A 475 -8.46 4.91 37.99
C LYS A 475 -8.74 3.49 37.50
N THR A 476 -9.85 3.30 36.78
CA THR A 476 -10.17 1.99 36.18
C THR A 476 -9.17 1.63 35.10
N ALA A 477 -8.75 2.60 34.27
CA ALA A 477 -7.68 2.38 33.31
C ALA A 477 -6.36 1.93 33.94
N ALA A 478 -5.95 2.56 35.05
CA ALA A 478 -4.76 2.16 35.81
C ALA A 478 -4.89 0.73 36.37
N ALA A 479 -6.08 0.34 36.85
CA ALA A 479 -6.31 -1.03 37.30
C ALA A 479 -6.18 -2.04 36.14
N LEU A 480 -6.76 -1.74 34.98
CA LEU A 480 -6.71 -2.59 33.79
C LEU A 480 -5.27 -2.75 33.26
N ILE A 481 -4.48 -1.67 33.19
CA ILE A 481 -3.11 -1.78 32.70
C ILE A 481 -2.20 -2.51 33.68
N ASN A 482 -2.44 -2.40 34.99
CA ASN A 482 -1.72 -3.16 36.00
C ASN A 482 -2.10 -4.65 35.97
N GLU A 483 -3.37 -4.98 35.66
CA GLU A 483 -3.81 -6.34 35.39
C GLU A 483 -3.10 -6.92 34.15
N ALA A 484 -2.97 -6.11 33.08
CA ALA A 484 -2.20 -6.47 31.89
C ALA A 484 -0.73 -6.70 32.23
N ARG A 485 -0.11 -5.79 33.00
CA ARG A 485 1.29 -5.90 33.43
C ARG A 485 1.56 -7.17 34.21
N ALA A 486 0.62 -7.63 35.03
CA ALA A 486 0.74 -8.88 35.78
C ALA A 486 0.80 -10.13 34.89
N GLN A 487 0.29 -10.06 33.65
CA GLN A 487 0.41 -11.15 32.67
C GLN A 487 1.79 -11.15 31.99
N TYR A 488 2.56 -10.06 32.08
CA TYR A 488 3.85 -9.94 31.40
C TYR A 488 4.99 -10.56 32.20
N SER A 489 5.69 -11.52 31.61
CA SER A 489 6.77 -12.29 32.26
C SER A 489 8.10 -11.52 32.45
N GLY A 490 8.16 -10.24 32.06
CA GLY A 490 9.30 -9.37 32.35
C GLY A 490 10.50 -9.51 31.41
N LYS A 491 10.49 -10.44 30.44
CA LYS A 491 11.64 -10.68 29.55
C LYS A 491 11.25 -10.52 28.09
N MET A 492 11.74 -9.48 27.44
CA MET A 492 11.80 -9.41 25.98
C MET A 492 12.83 -10.43 25.49
N ARG A 493 12.38 -11.65 25.18
CA ARG A 493 13.19 -12.71 24.56
C ARG A 493 12.57 -13.23 23.26
N GLN A 494 11.34 -12.81 22.97
CA GLN A 494 10.51 -13.28 21.86
C GLN A 494 9.67 -12.08 21.36
N ARG A 495 9.36 -11.99 20.05
CA ARG A 495 8.60 -10.86 19.46
C ARG A 495 7.26 -10.60 20.13
N ARG A 496 6.56 -11.65 20.53
CA ARG A 496 5.28 -11.49 21.24
C ARG A 496 5.42 -10.67 22.54
N ASN A 497 6.61 -10.67 23.14
CA ASN A 497 6.92 -9.86 24.31
C ASN A 497 7.24 -8.40 23.94
N LEU A 498 7.70 -8.13 22.70
CA LEU A 498 7.87 -6.77 22.17
C LEU A 498 6.53 -6.06 21.98
N THR A 499 5.60 -6.70 21.27
CA THR A 499 4.25 -6.16 21.12
C THR A 499 3.61 -5.91 22.48
N SER A 500 3.77 -6.84 23.42
CA SER A 500 3.29 -6.67 24.80
C SER A 500 3.92 -5.47 25.52
N VAL A 501 5.24 -5.25 25.37
CA VAL A 501 5.92 -4.09 25.97
C VAL A 501 5.39 -2.78 25.41
N LEU A 502 5.20 -2.69 24.09
CA LEU A 502 4.68 -1.48 23.44
C LEU A 502 3.22 -1.22 23.83
N GLN A 503 2.37 -2.25 23.89
CA GLN A 503 0.98 -2.14 24.36
C GLN A 503 0.90 -1.69 25.82
N LEU A 504 1.75 -2.25 26.68
CA LEU A 504 1.85 -1.81 28.08
C LEU A 504 2.33 -0.37 28.20
N ALA A 505 3.35 0.02 27.43
CA ALA A 505 3.83 1.40 27.38
C ALA A 505 2.73 2.37 26.93
N GLN A 506 1.99 2.01 25.87
CA GLN A 506 0.83 2.78 25.39
C GLN A 506 -0.22 2.97 26.48
N GLY A 507 -0.63 1.89 27.15
CA GLY A 507 -1.59 1.99 28.25
C GLY A 507 -1.06 2.83 29.41
N TYR A 508 0.20 2.63 29.82
CA TYR A 508 0.82 3.45 30.87
C TYR A 508 0.94 4.92 30.48
N ALA A 509 1.17 5.26 29.22
CA ALA A 509 1.20 6.64 28.78
C ALA A 509 -0.14 7.38 29.01
N PHE A 510 -1.27 6.68 29.19
CA PHE A 510 -2.57 7.30 29.58
C PHE A 510 -2.70 7.61 31.07
N VAL A 511 -2.05 6.84 31.92
CA VAL A 511 -2.34 6.83 33.36
C VAL A 511 -1.12 7.12 34.22
N GLU A 512 0.03 6.57 33.86
CA GLU A 512 1.31 6.66 34.59
C GLU A 512 2.48 6.81 33.59
N PRO A 513 2.70 8.00 33.00
CA PRO A 513 3.71 8.19 31.96
C PRO A 513 5.13 7.80 32.36
N GLU A 514 5.50 7.97 33.64
CA GLU A 514 6.80 7.55 34.17
C GLU A 514 7.05 6.05 33.99
N GLN A 515 6.02 5.22 34.19
CA GLN A 515 6.12 3.78 33.96
C GLN A 515 6.30 3.46 32.48
N SER A 516 5.66 4.22 31.59
CA SER A 516 5.88 4.08 30.14
C SER A 516 7.34 4.40 29.77
N PHE A 517 7.87 5.54 30.24
CA PHE A 517 9.27 5.90 29.98
C PHE A 517 10.25 4.86 30.53
N SER A 518 10.07 4.44 31.79
CA SER A 518 10.93 3.42 32.42
C SER A 518 10.86 2.07 31.70
N LEU A 519 9.66 1.67 31.29
CA LEU A 519 9.45 0.43 30.54
C LEU A 519 10.16 0.46 29.19
N LEU A 520 10.04 1.55 28.42
CA LEU A 520 10.75 1.66 27.15
C LEU A 520 12.26 1.70 27.35
N GLU A 521 12.73 2.55 28.27
CA GLU A 521 14.15 2.74 28.56
C GLU A 521 14.85 1.44 28.95
N SER A 522 14.25 0.66 29.84
CA SER A 522 14.80 -0.62 30.31
C SER A 522 14.94 -1.69 29.22
N ASN A 523 14.30 -1.50 28.06
CA ASN A 523 14.36 -2.43 26.94
C ASN A 523 15.25 -1.96 25.77
N ILE A 524 15.72 -0.70 25.76
CA ILE A 524 16.56 -0.16 24.66
C ILE A 524 17.89 -0.92 24.53
N SER A 525 18.53 -1.29 25.64
CA SER A 525 19.76 -2.10 25.58
C SER A 525 19.54 -3.42 24.86
N TYR A 526 18.42 -4.10 25.13
CA TYR A 526 18.09 -5.34 24.46
C TYR A 526 17.82 -5.14 22.96
N PHE A 527 17.18 -4.03 22.55
CA PHE A 527 17.05 -3.70 21.13
C PHE A 527 18.42 -3.47 20.47
N ASN A 528 19.33 -2.77 21.14
CA ASN A 528 20.69 -2.58 20.62
C ASN A 528 21.42 -3.92 20.44
N ASP A 529 21.28 -4.84 21.39
CA ASP A 529 21.86 -6.19 21.30
C ASP A 529 21.25 -6.98 20.12
N LEU A 530 19.94 -6.89 19.91
CA LEU A 530 19.26 -7.54 18.78
C LEU A 530 19.68 -6.96 17.43
N ILE A 531 19.81 -5.64 17.33
CA ILE A 531 20.28 -4.98 16.11
C ILE A 531 21.72 -5.41 15.80
N ALA A 532 22.60 -5.42 16.80
CA ALA A 532 23.97 -5.86 16.63
C ALA A 532 24.06 -7.34 16.20
N ALA A 533 23.26 -8.22 16.81
CA ALA A 533 23.18 -9.62 16.41
C ALA A 533 22.65 -9.77 14.98
N GLY A 534 21.63 -8.98 14.61
CA GLY A 534 21.12 -8.91 13.24
C GLY A 534 22.24 -8.58 12.26
N ILE A 535 22.96 -7.48 12.47
CA ILE A 535 24.05 -7.05 11.58
C ILE A 535 25.10 -8.15 11.37
N LEU A 536 25.53 -8.84 12.43
CA LEU A 536 26.49 -9.96 12.31
C LEU A 536 25.96 -11.09 11.42
N LEU A 537 24.65 -11.35 11.46
CA LEU A 537 24.01 -12.33 10.61
C LEU A 537 23.81 -11.83 9.18
N ASP A 538 23.63 -10.52 8.96
CA ASP A 538 23.61 -9.93 7.62
C ASP A 538 24.92 -10.18 6.90
N ASP A 539 26.02 -9.82 7.58
CA ASP A 539 27.37 -9.94 7.07
C ASP A 539 27.73 -11.40 6.82
N PHE A 540 27.33 -12.32 7.72
CA PHE A 540 27.61 -13.75 7.54
C PHE A 540 26.91 -14.37 6.32
N ASN A 541 25.70 -13.89 6.00
CA ASN A 541 24.88 -14.47 4.93
C ASN A 541 24.82 -13.60 3.66
N GLU A 542 25.54 -12.48 3.64
CA GLU A 542 25.63 -11.54 2.52
C GLU A 542 24.25 -11.06 2.01
N TYR A 543 23.30 -10.84 2.93
CA TYR A 543 21.96 -10.42 2.51
C TYR A 543 21.91 -8.97 1.98
N GLY A 544 22.93 -8.17 2.31
CA GLY A 544 23.16 -6.85 1.76
C GLY A 544 22.28 -5.76 2.38
N SER A 545 21.79 -5.96 3.61
CA SER A 545 21.07 -4.94 4.38
C SER A 545 22.04 -4.00 5.10
N VAL A 546 23.26 -4.47 5.31
CA VAL A 546 24.41 -3.72 5.81
C VAL A 546 25.39 -3.54 4.66
N LYS A 547 25.93 -2.33 4.53
CA LYS A 547 26.96 -2.01 3.54
C LYS A 547 27.92 -1.01 4.16
N SER A 548 29.21 -1.30 4.09
CA SER A 548 30.25 -0.42 4.66
C SER A 548 30.03 -0.09 6.14
N ASP A 549 29.62 -1.09 6.94
CA ASP A 549 29.25 -0.97 8.37
C ASP A 549 28.04 -0.06 8.67
N GLU A 550 27.31 0.40 7.64
CA GLU A 550 26.04 1.11 7.80
C GLU A 550 24.86 0.20 7.45
N VAL A 551 23.81 0.27 8.27
CA VAL A 551 22.53 -0.36 7.93
C VAL A 551 21.81 0.52 6.90
N LYS A 552 21.27 -0.06 5.83
CA LYS A 552 20.49 0.72 4.87
C LYS A 552 19.23 1.31 5.53
N LEU A 553 18.96 2.59 5.28
CA LEU A 553 17.91 3.34 5.98
C LEU A 553 16.50 2.85 5.63
N ASP A 554 16.29 2.30 4.44
CA ASP A 554 15.04 1.66 4.05
C ASP A 554 14.76 0.39 4.87
N VAL A 555 15.80 -0.38 5.22
CA VAL A 555 15.71 -1.53 6.13
C VAL A 555 15.33 -1.08 7.53
N VAL A 556 15.97 -0.03 8.05
CA VAL A 556 15.63 0.56 9.36
C VAL A 556 14.19 1.07 9.36
N ARG A 557 13.76 1.74 8.28
CA ARG A 557 12.39 2.24 8.10
C ARG A 557 11.40 1.08 8.15
N ALA A 558 11.56 0.07 7.31
CA ALA A 558 10.68 -1.08 7.25
C ALA A 558 10.58 -1.79 8.61
N ALA A 559 11.74 -2.07 9.24
CA ALA A 559 11.77 -2.72 10.55
C ALA A 559 11.08 -1.89 11.64
N SER A 560 11.23 -0.56 11.64
CA SER A 560 10.59 0.31 12.62
C SER A 560 9.06 0.29 12.50
N TYR A 561 8.54 0.30 11.27
CA TYR A 561 7.09 0.29 11.02
C TYR A 561 6.45 -1.06 11.32
N SER A 562 7.11 -2.17 10.94
CA SER A 562 6.56 -3.51 11.13
C SER A 562 6.63 -3.98 12.59
N ASN A 563 7.65 -3.57 13.35
CA ASN A 563 7.88 -4.07 14.71
C ASN A 563 7.30 -3.20 15.83
N ALA A 564 6.83 -1.99 15.51
CA ALA A 564 6.21 -1.09 16.47
C ALA A 564 4.77 -0.75 16.09
N PRO A 565 3.82 -1.70 16.18
CA PRO A 565 2.41 -1.41 15.94
C PRO A 565 1.92 -0.30 16.88
N ASN A 566 1.17 0.66 16.32
CA ASN A 566 0.72 1.88 16.99
C ASN A 566 1.87 2.74 17.55
N GLY A 567 3.08 2.61 17.03
CA GLY A 567 4.26 3.35 17.47
C GLY A 567 4.08 4.85 17.32
N VAL A 568 3.39 5.32 16.27
CA VAL A 568 3.11 6.76 16.08
C VAL A 568 2.30 7.33 17.24
N SER A 569 1.24 6.65 17.66
CA SER A 569 0.37 7.10 18.76
C SER A 569 1.14 7.19 20.08
N LEU A 570 1.94 6.16 20.38
CA LEU A 570 2.79 6.13 21.58
C LEU A 570 3.81 7.27 21.58
N ILE A 571 4.54 7.43 20.48
CA ILE A 571 5.57 8.46 20.33
C ILE A 571 4.97 9.85 20.45
N ARG A 572 3.89 10.13 19.71
CA ARG A 572 3.19 11.42 19.75
C ARG A 572 2.81 11.78 21.18
N LYS A 573 2.31 10.80 21.92
CA LYS A 573 1.84 10.99 23.28
C LYS A 573 2.96 11.24 24.28
N LEU A 574 4.01 10.43 24.22
CA LEU A 574 5.18 10.63 25.07
C LEU A 574 5.85 11.96 24.78
N ALA A 575 5.95 12.36 23.51
CA ALA A 575 6.50 13.65 23.14
C ALA A 575 5.62 14.82 23.61
N ALA A 576 4.30 14.66 23.62
CA ALA A 576 3.38 15.64 24.19
C ALA A 576 3.52 15.79 25.72
N ILE A 577 3.92 14.72 26.42
CA ILE A 577 4.18 14.72 27.86
C ILE A 577 5.55 15.31 28.17
N ASP A 578 6.59 14.82 27.49
CA ASP A 578 7.98 15.25 27.64
C ASP A 578 8.76 15.01 26.34
N PHE A 579 8.82 16.04 25.50
CA PHE A 579 9.51 15.99 24.21
C PHE A 579 11.00 15.67 24.38
N ASP A 580 11.68 16.34 25.31
CA ASP A 580 13.12 16.25 25.44
C ASP A 580 13.52 14.86 25.95
N ARG A 581 12.75 14.28 26.88
CA ARG A 581 12.95 12.89 27.33
C ARG A 581 12.63 11.87 26.25
N THR A 582 11.62 12.13 25.41
CA THR A 582 11.31 11.26 24.26
C THR A 582 12.45 11.25 23.25
N VAL A 583 13.03 12.42 22.94
CA VAL A 583 14.25 12.52 22.12
C VAL A 583 15.42 11.81 22.80
N ALA A 584 15.60 11.97 24.11
CA ALA A 584 16.67 11.30 24.85
C ALA A 584 16.53 9.76 24.85
N LEU A 585 15.32 9.19 24.75
CA LEU A 585 15.16 7.76 24.50
C LEU A 585 15.71 7.37 23.12
N ALA A 586 15.37 8.14 22.08
CA ALA A 586 15.85 7.87 20.72
C ALA A 586 17.39 7.97 20.62
N GLU A 587 18.01 8.87 21.38
CA GLU A 587 19.48 9.02 21.43
C GLU A 587 20.20 7.77 21.97
N LYS A 588 19.51 6.92 22.75
CA LYS A 588 20.09 5.69 23.33
C LYS A 588 20.25 4.54 22.34
N PHE A 589 19.73 4.65 21.12
CA PHE A 589 20.04 3.68 20.06
C PHE A 589 21.53 3.77 19.68
N ALA A 590 22.18 2.61 19.60
CA ALA A 590 23.62 2.53 19.40
C ALA A 590 24.05 2.93 17.99
N ARG A 591 23.30 2.48 16.97
CA ARG A 591 23.61 2.71 15.55
C ARG A 591 23.12 4.08 15.07
N PRO A 592 23.93 4.86 14.32
CA PRO A 592 23.54 6.19 13.83
C PRO A 592 22.25 6.20 13.02
N GLU A 593 22.03 5.20 12.16
CA GLU A 593 20.86 5.12 11.27
C GLU A 593 19.58 4.82 12.07
N THR A 594 19.68 3.95 13.08
CA THR A 594 18.56 3.67 14.00
C THR A 594 18.23 4.89 14.84
N ARG A 595 19.24 5.59 15.37
CA ARG A 595 19.06 6.84 16.12
C ARG A 595 18.45 7.95 15.27
N PHE A 596 18.94 8.12 14.05
CA PHE A 596 18.37 9.04 13.07
C PHE A 596 16.89 8.73 12.86
N PHE A 597 16.56 7.48 12.56
CA PHE A 597 15.20 7.11 12.23
C PHE A 597 14.26 7.21 13.43
N ALA A 598 14.71 6.83 14.63
CA ALA A 598 13.94 7.00 15.86
C ALA A 598 13.58 8.47 16.14
N ARG A 599 14.51 9.40 15.88
CA ARG A 599 14.26 10.85 15.97
C ARG A 599 13.35 11.35 14.87
N PHE A 600 13.54 10.86 13.64
CA PHE A 600 12.64 11.15 12.54
C PHE A 600 11.20 10.74 12.87
N ARG A 601 10.99 9.56 13.47
CA ARG A 601 9.68 9.06 13.89
C ARG A 601 9.01 9.95 14.94
N ILE A 602 9.76 10.61 15.81
CA ILE A 602 9.23 11.63 16.73
C ILE A 602 8.70 12.83 15.95
N ALA A 603 9.51 13.37 15.04
CA ALA A 603 9.10 14.49 14.21
C ALA A 603 7.89 14.13 13.32
N GLU A 604 7.91 12.97 12.67
CA GLU A 604 6.84 12.45 11.82
C GLU A 604 5.53 12.29 12.61
N ALA A 605 5.59 11.67 13.79
CA ALA A 605 4.41 11.48 14.63
C ALA A 605 3.73 12.79 15.04
N LEU A 606 4.51 13.86 15.20
CA LEU A 606 4.00 15.19 15.58
C LEU A 606 3.59 16.03 14.36
N LEU A 607 4.33 15.95 13.25
CA LEU A 607 4.22 16.90 12.14
C LEU A 607 3.44 16.36 10.94
N ASP A 608 3.34 15.05 10.76
CA ASP A 608 2.54 14.43 9.70
C ASP A 608 1.18 13.98 10.25
N PRO A 609 0.07 14.64 9.87
CA PRO A 609 -1.27 14.23 10.30
C PRO A 609 -1.66 12.83 9.80
N LYS A 610 -0.98 12.31 8.77
CA LYS A 610 -1.23 10.97 8.20
C LYS A 610 -0.29 9.89 8.73
N ALA A 611 0.63 10.21 9.65
CA ALA A 611 1.65 9.27 10.13
C ALA A 611 1.07 7.93 10.63
N GLU A 612 -0.05 7.97 11.37
CA GLU A 612 -0.72 6.74 11.85
C GLU A 612 -1.33 5.93 10.71
N GLU A 613 -1.90 6.59 9.70
CA GLU A 613 -2.46 5.93 8.52
C GLU A 613 -1.35 5.25 7.71
N THR A 614 -0.24 5.95 7.49
CA THR A 614 0.95 5.44 6.81
C THR A 614 1.51 4.21 7.54
N GLU A 615 1.63 4.27 8.88
CA GLU A 615 2.09 3.14 9.69
C GLU A 615 1.23 1.90 9.49
N LYS A 616 -0.10 2.06 9.50
CA LYS A 616 -1.06 0.96 9.30
C LYS A 616 -0.99 0.38 7.89
N GLN A 617 -0.87 1.21 6.87
CA GLN A 617 -0.75 0.76 5.48
C GLN A 617 0.51 -0.07 5.26
N LEU A 618 1.65 0.37 5.83
CA LEU A 618 2.91 -0.36 5.72
C LEU A 618 2.84 -1.71 6.45
N GLN A 619 2.22 -1.77 7.63
CA GLN A 619 2.00 -3.03 8.35
C GLN A 619 1.17 -4.01 7.54
N GLN A 620 0.05 -3.56 6.95
CA GLN A 620 -0.78 -4.41 6.10
C GLN A 620 -0.06 -4.89 4.84
N SER A 621 0.82 -4.06 4.27
CA SER A 621 1.59 -4.44 3.08
C SER A 621 2.61 -5.55 3.37
N GLU A 622 3.20 -5.56 4.56
CA GLU A 622 4.14 -6.59 5.00
C GLU A 622 3.41 -7.88 5.39
N GLU A 623 2.25 -7.79 6.06
CA GLU A 623 1.40 -8.95 6.34
C GLU A 623 0.98 -9.69 5.06
N ASN A 624 0.66 -8.94 3.98
CA ASN A 624 0.30 -9.51 2.69
C ASN A 624 1.48 -10.10 1.91
N ARG A 625 2.74 -9.76 2.27
CA ARG A 625 3.95 -10.34 1.65
C ARG A 625 4.35 -11.68 2.27
N ASP A 626 3.93 -11.93 3.50
CA ASP A 626 4.21 -13.15 4.27
C ASP A 626 3.16 -14.27 4.07
N LEU A 627 2.05 -13.96 3.36
CA LEU A 627 1.04 -14.90 2.86
C LEU A 627 1.42 -15.43 1.46
#